data_AF-A0A835WYK3-F1
#
_entry.id   AF-A0A835WYK3-F1
#
_cell.length_a   1.000
_cell.length_b   1.000
_cell.length_c   1.000
_cell.angle_alpha   90.00
_cell.angle_beta   90.00
_cell.angle_gamma   90.00
#
_symmetry.space_group_name_H-M   'P 1'
#
loop_
_entity.id
_entity.type
_entity.pdbx_description
1 polymer ?
#
loop_
_entity_poly.entity_id
_entity_poly.type
_entity_poly.pdbx_seq_one_letter_code
_entity_poly.pdbx_strand_id
1 'polypeptide(L)'
;MYDVSHNVVSLLQNPVQKVRNRENWLISNSSQALGTQKGKKLALRIFDRFCNESYHTKNCEPIIEELQKTKSVDQALDVLQSWINWCNKKNQPNTLKVYFTHINSYLYYRGIKIDARDIKTLKFPKMTKRKNYPLKLGFRE
;
A
#
# COMPACT_ATOMS: atom_id res chain seq x y z
N MET A 1 20.48 53.89 29.19
CA MET A 1 19.77 54.33 27.96
C MET A 1 20.71 54.04 26.81
N TYR A 2 20.53 53.03 25.95
CA TYR A 2 19.32 52.44 25.39
C TYR A 2 19.41 50.92 25.31
N ASP A 3 18.29 50.28 25.63
CA ASP A 3 17.99 48.86 25.40
C ASP A 3 17.79 48.63 23.89
N VAL A 4 18.51 47.68 23.30
CA VAL A 4 18.29 47.22 21.93
C VAL A 4 17.83 45.77 21.97
N SER A 5 16.75 45.52 22.70
CA SER A 5 15.81 44.46 22.37
C SER A 5 14.93 44.98 21.24
N HIS A 6 15.19 44.57 20.00
CA HIS A 6 14.12 44.22 19.05
C HIS A 6 14.69 43.69 17.73
N ASN A 7 14.13 42.57 17.30
CA ASN A 7 14.08 42.05 15.94
C ASN A 7 15.34 41.41 15.35
N VAL A 8 15.64 40.19 15.79
CA VAL A 8 16.08 39.10 14.88
C VAL A 8 15.67 37.73 15.46
N VAL A 9 14.39 37.55 15.82
CA VAL A 9 13.83 36.21 16.07
C VAL A 9 12.49 36.10 15.35
N SER A 10 12.56 36.05 14.03
CA SER A 10 11.44 35.61 13.19
C SER A 10 11.94 34.93 11.92
N LEU A 11 12.97 34.08 12.06
CA LEU A 11 13.20 33.01 11.09
C LEU A 11 12.10 31.96 11.28
N LEU A 12 10.95 32.27 10.70
CA LEU A 12 10.02 31.36 10.04
C LEU A 12 10.19 29.90 10.46
N GLN A 13 9.55 29.53 11.57
CA GLN A 13 9.03 28.18 11.75
C GLN A 13 7.93 27.94 10.69
N ASN A 14 8.32 27.84 9.43
CA ASN A 14 7.52 27.11 8.46
C ASN A 14 7.66 25.64 8.85
N PRO A 15 6.61 24.94 9.29
CA PRO A 15 6.71 23.49 9.37
C PRO A 15 6.94 23.02 7.93
N VAL A 16 8.16 22.57 7.63
CA VAL A 16 8.46 21.85 6.39
C VAL A 16 7.38 20.80 6.28
N GLN A 17 6.43 21.00 5.37
CA GLN A 17 5.37 20.01 5.17
C GLN A 17 6.09 18.72 4.84
N LYS A 18 6.07 17.74 5.77
CA LYS A 18 6.80 16.48 5.59
C LYS A 18 6.39 15.91 4.25
N VAL A 19 7.35 15.84 3.32
CA VAL A 19 7.11 15.34 1.96
C VAL A 19 6.51 13.95 2.11
N ARG A 20 5.28 13.77 1.63
CA ARG A 20 4.56 12.49 1.72
C ARG A 20 5.09 11.55 0.64
N ASN A 21 6.24 10.96 0.89
CA ASN A 21 6.93 10.04 0.00
C ASN A 21 7.15 8.67 0.65
N ARG A 22 7.58 7.72 -0.17
CA ARG A 22 7.84 6.34 0.23
C ARG A 22 8.80 6.23 1.43
N GLU A 23 9.91 6.94 1.39
CA GLU A 23 10.97 6.85 2.39
C GLU A 23 10.46 7.30 3.75
N ASN A 24 9.79 8.46 3.81
CA ASN A 24 9.20 8.99 5.03
C ASN A 24 8.12 8.07 5.58
N TRP A 25 7.32 7.43 4.72
CA TRP A 25 6.36 6.42 5.16
C TRP A 25 7.08 5.21 5.78
N LEU A 26 8.11 4.68 5.15
CA LEU A 26 8.87 3.54 5.68
C LEU A 26 9.55 3.88 7.02
N ILE A 27 10.14 5.07 7.15
CA ILE A 27 10.75 5.57 8.39
C ILE A 27 9.69 5.67 9.49
N SER A 28 8.50 6.21 9.20
CA SER A 28 7.41 6.30 10.19
C SER A 28 6.91 4.95 10.70
N ASN A 29 7.17 3.87 9.95
CA ASN A 29 6.77 2.50 10.30
C ASN A 29 7.93 1.70 10.93
N SER A 30 9.08 2.32 11.21
CA SER A 30 10.25 1.64 11.78
C SER A 30 10.07 1.15 13.22
N SER A 31 9.10 1.70 13.96
CA SER A 31 8.75 1.24 15.32
C SER A 31 7.88 -0.01 15.35
N GLN A 32 7.33 -0.45 14.21
CA GLN A 32 6.52 -1.68 14.13
C GLN A 32 7.39 -2.94 14.20
N ALA A 33 6.80 -4.09 14.49
CA ALA A 33 7.50 -5.38 14.45
C ALA A 33 8.19 -5.63 13.10
N LEU A 34 9.38 -6.23 13.11
CA LEU A 34 10.19 -6.46 11.90
C LEU A 34 9.44 -7.21 10.81
N GLY A 35 8.60 -8.18 11.17
CA GLY A 35 7.75 -8.91 10.22
C GLY A 35 6.79 -7.98 9.48
N THR A 36 6.14 -7.06 10.18
CA THR A 36 5.25 -6.04 9.60
C THR A 36 6.01 -5.09 8.69
N GLN A 37 7.20 -4.63 9.10
CA GLN A 37 8.04 -3.78 8.26
C GLN A 37 8.42 -4.48 6.95
N LYS A 38 8.84 -5.75 7.02
CA LYS A 38 9.16 -6.58 5.86
C LYS A 38 7.93 -6.78 4.96
N GLY A 39 6.77 -7.04 5.55
CA GLY A 39 5.49 -7.17 4.85
C GLY A 39 5.11 -5.92 4.06
N LYS A 40 5.22 -4.74 4.67
CA LYS A 40 4.98 -3.45 4.02
C LYS A 40 5.93 -3.21 2.84
N LYS A 41 7.23 -3.44 3.04
CA LYS A 41 8.24 -3.33 1.96
C LYS A 41 7.98 -4.31 0.83
N LEU A 42 7.57 -5.54 1.15
CA LEU A 42 7.24 -6.55 0.15
C LEU A 42 6.00 -6.17 -0.66
N ALA A 43 4.94 -5.72 0.00
CA ALA A 43 3.73 -5.26 -0.68
C ALA A 43 4.04 -4.13 -1.67
N LEU A 44 4.82 -3.12 -1.27
CA LEU A 44 5.24 -2.03 -2.17
C LEU A 44 6.04 -2.55 -3.37
N ARG A 45 7.00 -3.45 -3.16
CA ARG A 45 7.77 -4.04 -4.28
C ARG A 45 6.88 -4.83 -5.25
N ILE A 46 5.88 -5.53 -4.74
CA ILE A 46 4.92 -6.27 -5.57
C ILE A 46 4.05 -5.29 -6.37
N PHE A 47 3.64 -4.18 -5.76
CA PHE A 47 2.90 -3.13 -6.45
C PHE A 47 3.75 -2.40 -7.50
N ASP A 48 5.02 -2.12 -7.21
CA ASP A 48 5.98 -1.59 -8.19
C ASP A 48 6.09 -2.48 -9.41
N ARG A 49 6.19 -3.79 -9.21
CA ARG A 49 6.26 -4.76 -10.29
C ARG A 49 4.99 -4.75 -11.15
N PHE A 50 3.83 -4.68 -10.52
CA PHE A 50 2.57 -4.51 -11.25
C PHE A 50 2.55 -3.23 -12.07
N CYS A 51 2.96 -2.09 -11.49
CA CYS A 51 2.98 -0.82 -12.22
C CYS A 51 3.97 -0.86 -13.40
N ASN A 52 5.11 -1.52 -13.22
CA ASN A 52 6.07 -1.73 -14.29
C ASN A 52 5.51 -2.61 -15.42
N GLU A 53 4.88 -3.73 -15.09
CA GLU A 53 4.31 -4.65 -16.07
C GLU A 53 3.07 -4.07 -16.78
N SER A 54 2.28 -3.21 -16.11
CA SER A 54 0.99 -2.72 -16.62
C SER A 54 1.04 -1.32 -17.23
N TYR A 55 1.95 -0.47 -16.77
CA TYR A 55 2.04 0.95 -17.16
C TYR A 55 3.46 1.38 -17.55
N HIS A 56 4.41 0.45 -17.60
CA HIS A 56 5.81 0.71 -17.97
C HIS A 56 6.52 1.75 -17.11
N THR A 57 6.10 1.92 -15.85
CA THR A 57 6.77 2.80 -14.89
C THR A 57 7.85 2.04 -14.10
N LYS A 58 8.86 2.75 -13.60
CA LYS A 58 9.92 2.11 -12.77
C LYS A 58 9.38 1.61 -11.42
N ASN A 59 8.37 2.29 -10.88
CA ASN A 59 7.75 2.01 -9.59
C ASN A 59 6.31 2.56 -9.58
N CYS A 60 5.60 2.44 -8.46
CA CYS A 60 4.22 2.91 -8.34
C CYS A 60 4.06 4.42 -8.15
N GLU A 61 5.12 5.19 -7.96
CA GLU A 61 5.04 6.62 -7.61
C GLU A 61 4.35 7.47 -8.70
N PRO A 62 4.68 7.35 -10.01
CA PRO A 62 4.00 8.12 -11.05
C PRO A 62 2.49 7.83 -11.12
N ILE A 63 2.10 6.57 -10.93
CA ILE A 63 0.69 6.16 -10.91
C ILE A 63 -0.03 6.78 -9.72
N ILE A 64 0.61 6.78 -8.54
CA ILE A 64 0.03 7.41 -7.35
C ILE A 64 -0.09 8.93 -7.55
N GLU A 65 0.91 9.58 -8.13
CA GLU A 65 0.86 11.02 -8.42
C GLU A 65 -0.25 11.38 -9.40
N GLU A 66 -0.47 10.55 -10.43
CA GLU A 66 -1.59 10.72 -11.35
C GLU A 66 -2.94 10.59 -10.62
N LEU A 67 -3.11 9.54 -9.81
CA LEU A 67 -4.31 9.36 -8.98
C LEU A 67 -4.53 10.53 -8.00
N GLN A 68 -3.47 11.11 -7.45
CA GLN A 68 -3.55 12.30 -6.60
C GLN A 68 -4.04 13.54 -7.38
N LYS A 69 -3.66 13.68 -8.65
CA LYS A 69 -4.08 14.79 -9.52
C LYS A 69 -5.55 14.66 -9.91
N THR A 70 -5.98 13.45 -10.28
CA THR A 70 -7.37 13.22 -10.70
C THR A 70 -8.35 13.24 -9.53
N LYS A 71 -7.90 12.87 -8.33
CA LYS A 71 -8.74 12.74 -7.11
C LYS A 71 -9.97 11.84 -7.31
N SER A 72 -9.95 10.99 -8.33
CA SER A 72 -11.04 10.07 -8.64
C SER A 72 -10.86 8.80 -7.83
N VAL A 73 -11.82 8.55 -6.93
CA VAL A 73 -11.87 7.30 -6.16
C VAL A 73 -12.09 6.12 -7.11
N ASP A 74 -12.93 6.27 -8.12
CA ASP A 74 -13.21 5.21 -9.11
C ASP A 74 -11.94 4.77 -9.85
N GLN A 75 -11.12 5.71 -10.31
CA GLN A 75 -9.84 5.37 -10.94
C GLN A 75 -8.88 4.65 -9.97
N ALA A 76 -8.85 5.07 -8.70
CA ALA A 76 -8.04 4.39 -7.70
C ALA A 76 -8.54 2.95 -7.46
N LEU A 77 -9.86 2.74 -7.44
CA LEU A 77 -10.47 1.41 -7.34
C LEU A 77 -10.17 0.55 -8.56
N ASP A 78 -10.20 1.10 -9.78
CA ASP A 78 -9.89 0.38 -11.01
C ASP A 78 -8.43 -0.10 -11.05
N VAL A 79 -7.49 0.76 -10.65
CA VAL A 79 -6.07 0.39 -10.50
C VAL A 79 -5.90 -0.71 -9.46
N LEU A 80 -6.57 -0.59 -8.31
CA LEU A 80 -6.52 -1.60 -7.25
C LEU A 80 -7.14 -2.93 -7.66
N GLN A 81 -8.26 -2.91 -8.38
CA GLN A 81 -8.90 -4.10 -8.90
C GLN A 81 -8.01 -4.80 -9.95
N SER A 82 -7.38 -4.02 -10.82
CA SER A 82 -6.41 -4.52 -11.81
C SER A 82 -5.20 -5.16 -11.12
N TRP A 83 -4.68 -4.53 -10.07
CA TRP A 83 -3.60 -5.09 -9.25
C TRP A 83 -4.00 -6.38 -8.53
N ILE A 84 -5.21 -6.44 -7.95
CA ILE A 84 -5.77 -7.65 -7.33
C ILE A 84 -5.83 -8.79 -8.35
N ASN A 85 -6.34 -8.51 -9.55
CA ASN A 85 -6.44 -9.49 -10.63
C ASN A 85 -5.06 -9.99 -11.09
N TRP A 86 -4.08 -9.08 -11.20
CA TRP A 86 -2.70 -9.42 -11.54
C TRP A 86 -2.05 -10.28 -10.45
N CYS A 87 -2.27 -9.96 -9.17
CA CYS A 87 -1.71 -10.72 -8.05
C CYS A 87 -2.34 -12.11 -7.89
N ASN A 88 -3.63 -12.26 -8.19
CA ASN A 88 -4.34 -13.53 -8.07
C ASN A 88 -3.69 -14.66 -8.90
N LYS A 89 -3.01 -14.33 -10.00
CA LYS A 89 -2.29 -15.30 -10.82
C LYS A 89 -1.08 -15.93 -10.12
N LYS A 90 -0.54 -15.27 -9.08
CA LYS A 90 0.75 -15.61 -8.46
C LYS A 90 0.68 -15.81 -6.94
N ASN A 91 -0.38 -15.37 -6.27
CA ASN A 91 -0.45 -15.30 -4.81
C ASN A 91 -1.67 -15.99 -4.23
N GLN A 92 -1.52 -16.51 -3.01
CA GLN A 92 -2.65 -17.04 -2.25
C GLN A 92 -3.60 -15.90 -1.82
N PRO A 93 -4.93 -16.15 -1.75
CA PRO A 93 -5.92 -15.13 -1.41
C PRO A 93 -5.66 -14.40 -0.09
N ASN A 94 -5.21 -15.11 0.95
CA ASN A 94 -4.92 -14.50 2.25
C ASN A 94 -3.72 -13.57 2.20
N THR A 95 -2.66 -13.98 1.48
CA THR A 95 -1.48 -13.15 1.25
C THR A 95 -1.85 -11.86 0.50
N LEU A 96 -2.72 -11.96 -0.50
CA LEU A 96 -3.20 -10.80 -1.26
C LEU A 96 -3.94 -9.79 -0.38
N LYS A 97 -4.79 -10.25 0.54
CA LYS A 97 -5.46 -9.36 1.49
C LYS A 97 -4.48 -8.61 2.38
N VAL A 98 -3.44 -9.29 2.88
CA VAL A 98 -2.39 -8.64 3.69
C VAL A 98 -1.65 -7.58 2.88
N TYR A 99 -1.25 -7.90 1.65
CA TYR A 99 -0.61 -6.92 0.77
C TYR A 99 -1.54 -5.74 0.48
N PHE A 100 -2.82 -5.99 0.22
CA PHE A 100 -3.81 -4.93 -0.02
C PHE A 100 -3.89 -3.99 1.18
N THR A 101 -3.95 -4.50 2.41
CA THR A 101 -3.96 -3.66 3.62
C THR A 101 -2.73 -2.75 3.69
N HIS A 102 -1.54 -3.26 3.34
CA HIS A 102 -0.32 -2.46 3.33
C HIS A 102 -0.32 -1.40 2.22
N ILE A 103 -0.79 -1.74 1.02
CA ILE A 103 -0.93 -0.79 -0.10
C ILE A 103 -1.95 0.29 0.23
N ASN A 104 -3.13 -0.07 0.73
CA ASN A 104 -4.15 0.90 1.12
C ASN A 104 -3.65 1.86 2.21
N SER A 105 -2.87 1.35 3.18
CA SER A 105 -2.22 2.20 4.20
C SER A 105 -1.22 3.19 3.58
N TYR A 106 -0.50 2.79 2.53
CA TYR A 106 0.42 3.68 1.82
C TYR A 106 -0.33 4.72 0.97
N LEU A 107 -1.39 4.31 0.25
CA LEU A 107 -2.24 5.22 -0.51
C LEU A 107 -2.90 6.28 0.40
N TYR A 108 -3.36 5.87 1.58
CA TYR A 108 -3.89 6.79 2.58
C TYR A 108 -2.84 7.80 3.04
N TYR A 109 -1.61 7.35 3.31
CA TYR A 109 -0.50 8.25 3.64
C TYR A 109 -0.20 9.23 2.50
N ARG A 110 -0.32 8.79 1.25
CA ARG A 110 -0.22 9.61 0.04
C ARG A 110 -1.44 10.51 -0.18
N GLY A 111 -2.47 10.45 0.66
CA GLY A 111 -3.65 11.31 0.58
C GLY A 111 -4.74 10.80 -0.34
N ILE A 112 -4.61 9.58 -0.88
CA ILE A 112 -5.69 8.88 -1.58
C ILE A 112 -6.49 8.11 -0.52
N LYS A 113 -7.66 8.64 -0.18
CA LYS A 113 -8.54 8.06 0.84
C LYS A 113 -9.63 7.25 0.14
N ILE A 114 -9.68 5.96 0.45
CA ILE A 114 -10.68 5.03 -0.08
C ILE A 114 -11.50 4.55 1.11
N ASP A 115 -12.82 4.76 1.06
CA ASP A 115 -13.68 4.42 2.18
C ASP A 115 -13.90 2.91 2.28
N ALA A 116 -14.28 2.44 3.47
CA ALA A 116 -14.56 1.03 3.70
C ALA A 116 -15.71 0.49 2.81
N ARG A 117 -16.64 1.35 2.37
CA ARG A 117 -17.70 0.98 1.41
C ARG A 117 -17.12 0.71 0.02
N ASP A 118 -16.21 1.56 -0.42
CA ASP A 118 -15.54 1.44 -1.72
C ASP A 118 -14.65 0.19 -1.77
N ILE A 119 -13.92 -0.08 -0.68
CA ILE A 119 -13.09 -1.29 -0.56
C ILE A 119 -13.94 -2.57 -0.70
N LYS A 120 -15.20 -2.57 -0.24
CA LYS A 120 -16.11 -3.72 -0.37
C LYS A 120 -16.52 -3.99 -1.82
N THR A 121 -16.38 -3.03 -2.72
CA THR A 121 -16.66 -3.22 -4.16
C THR A 121 -15.57 -4.05 -4.85
N LEU A 122 -14.36 -4.09 -4.26
CA LEU A 122 -13.23 -4.86 -4.80
C LEU A 122 -13.47 -6.37 -4.67
N LYS A 123 -13.26 -7.07 -5.79
CA LYS A 123 -13.46 -8.52 -5.92
C LYS A 123 -12.16 -9.26 -5.61
N PHE A 124 -12.02 -9.70 -4.36
CA PHE A 124 -10.91 -10.58 -3.94
C PHE A 124 -11.15 -12.04 -4.34
N PRO A 125 -10.09 -12.80 -4.68
CA PRO A 125 -10.23 -14.21 -5.02
C PRO A 125 -10.73 -15.04 -3.83
N LYS A 126 -11.56 -16.04 -4.14
CA LYS A 126 -12.09 -16.97 -3.14
C LYS A 126 -11.01 -17.97 -2.71
N MET A 127 -11.01 -18.32 -1.43
CA MET A 127 -10.14 -19.37 -0.91
C MET A 127 -10.69 -20.73 -1.35
N THR A 128 -10.02 -21.41 -2.29
CA THR A 128 -10.29 -22.80 -2.58
C THR A 128 -9.77 -23.64 -1.42
N LYS A 129 -10.67 -24.09 -0.53
CA LYS A 129 -10.30 -25.08 0.49
C LYS A 129 -9.87 -26.34 -0.25
N ARG A 130 -8.60 -26.75 -0.09
CA ARG A 130 -8.22 -28.11 -0.51
C ARG A 130 -9.07 -29.07 0.30
N LYS A 131 -9.85 -29.93 -0.37
CA LYS A 131 -10.50 -31.04 0.30
C LYS A 131 -9.38 -31.98 0.74
N ASN A 132 -9.15 -32.05 2.05
CA ASN A 132 -8.29 -33.09 2.62
C ASN A 132 -9.07 -34.40 2.50
N TYR A 133 -8.73 -35.21 1.51
CA TYR A 133 -9.22 -36.59 1.47
C TYR A 133 -8.39 -37.40 2.46
N PRO A 134 -9.00 -38.14 3.39
CA PRO A 134 -8.26 -39.04 4.25
C PRO A 134 -7.56 -40.07 3.36
N LEU A 135 -6.26 -40.25 3.56
CA LEU A 135 -5.52 -41.35 2.96
C LEU A 135 -6.13 -42.64 3.52
N LYS A 136 -6.89 -43.37 2.69
CA LYS A 136 -7.27 -44.74 3.01
C LYS A 136 -5.99 -45.58 2.94
N LEU A 137 -5.33 -45.80 4.08
CA LEU A 137 -4.38 -46.90 4.18
C LEU A 137 -5.19 -48.19 4.01
N GLY A 138 -5.10 -48.80 2.83
CA GLY A 138 -5.58 -50.16 2.63
C GLY A 138 -4.65 -51.12 3.36
N PHE A 139 -4.99 -51.47 4.60
CA PHE A 139 -4.47 -52.69 5.19
C PHE A 139 -5.09 -53.86 4.42
N ARG A 140 -4.25 -54.58 3.68
CA ARG A 140 -4.61 -55.82 3.01
C ARG A 140 -4.20 -56.92 3.99
N GLU A 141 -5.19 -57.59 4.58
CA GLU A 141 -5.01 -58.84 5.34
C GLU A 141 -4.69 -60.01 4.40
#